data_AF-A0A6N4GY10-F1
#
_entry.id   AF-A0A6N4GY10-F1
#
_cell.length_a   1.000
_cell.length_b   1.000
_cell.length_c   1.000
_cell.angle_alpha   90.00
_cell.angle_beta   90.00
_cell.angle_gamma   90.00
#
_symmetry.space_group_name_H-M   'P 1'
#
loop_
_entity.id
_entity.type
_entity.pdbx_description
1 polymer ?
#
loop_
_entity_poly.entity_id
_entity_poly.type
_entity_poly.pdbx_seq_one_letter_code
_entity_poly.pdbx_strand_id
1 'polypeptide(L)'
;SFRYADNYSYGKAFDKQTEPNRIGVFTRKKIDDWVEYLTQGFRNLERINAENERKIAGYRNRLEALSDVVWVHDKSHGQIIRNGLTYTFDIRQTDYSEKISLDYRCRTLDDFLALSDNKFTPKP
;
A
#
# COMPACT_ATOMS: atom_id res chain seq x y z
N SER A 1 9.33 -7.64 -15.21
CA SER A 1 8.27 -8.19 -14.34
C SER A 1 7.62 -7.05 -13.58
N PHE A 2 6.28 -7.00 -13.53
CA PHE A 2 5.53 -5.98 -12.77
C PHE A 2 5.53 -6.31 -11.28
N ARG A 3 6.66 -6.01 -10.61
CA ARG A 3 6.87 -6.36 -9.20
C ARG A 3 5.84 -5.71 -8.26
N TYR A 4 5.33 -4.53 -8.60
CA TYR A 4 4.40 -3.74 -7.79
C TYR A 4 3.00 -3.71 -8.41
N ALA A 5 2.59 -4.82 -9.03
CA ALA A 5 1.25 -5.02 -9.56
C ALA A 5 0.67 -6.38 -9.14
N ASP A 6 -0.63 -6.41 -8.90
CA ASP A 6 -1.44 -7.57 -8.54
C ASP A 6 -2.70 -7.64 -9.43
N ASN A 7 -3.59 -8.60 -9.17
CA ASN A 7 -4.83 -8.76 -9.94
C ASN A 7 -5.73 -7.51 -9.91
N TYR A 8 -5.72 -6.77 -8.80
CA TYR A 8 -6.46 -5.51 -8.72
C TYR A 8 -5.85 -4.44 -9.64
N SER A 9 -4.51 -4.35 -9.67
CA SER A 9 -3.77 -3.47 -10.57
C SER A 9 -4.05 -3.81 -12.04
N TYR A 10 -4.13 -5.09 -12.39
CA TYR A 10 -4.57 -5.54 -13.71
C TYR A 10 -5.99 -5.10 -14.02
N GLY A 11 -6.96 -5.36 -13.13
CA GLY A 11 -8.34 -4.91 -13.33
C GLY A 11 -8.44 -3.41 -13.58
N LYS A 12 -7.71 -2.61 -12.80
CA LYS A 12 -7.65 -1.15 -12.93
C LYS A 12 -6.96 -0.68 -14.21
N ALA A 13 -5.99 -1.44 -14.74
CA ALA A 13 -5.31 -1.06 -15.98
C ALA A 13 -6.22 -1.13 -17.22
N PHE A 14 -7.24 -2.00 -17.17
CA PHE A 14 -8.18 -2.24 -18.26
C PHE A 14 -9.60 -1.70 -18.02
N ASP A 15 -9.90 -1.13 -16.83
CA ASP A 15 -11.25 -0.76 -16.39
C ASP A 15 -12.01 0.21 -17.32
N LYS A 16 -11.29 1.14 -17.95
CA LYS A 16 -11.83 2.19 -18.82
C LYS A 16 -11.84 1.80 -20.30
N GLN A 17 -11.50 0.56 -20.62
CA GLN A 17 -11.38 0.07 -21.99
C GLN A 17 -12.48 -0.95 -22.28
N THR A 18 -13.02 -0.90 -23.50
CA THR A 18 -13.93 -1.95 -23.98
C THR A 18 -13.09 -3.07 -24.58
N GLU A 19 -13.15 -4.26 -23.98
CA GLU A 19 -12.49 -5.43 -24.52
C GLU A 19 -13.06 -5.77 -25.91
N PRO A 20 -12.22 -5.93 -26.94
CA PRO A 20 -12.69 -6.35 -28.25
C PRO A 20 -13.32 -7.75 -28.22
N ASN A 21 -14.25 -8.02 -29.14
CA ASN A 21 -14.94 -9.30 -29.19
C ASN A 21 -13.96 -10.48 -29.41
N ARG A 22 -14.04 -11.50 -28.55
CA ARG A 22 -13.21 -12.71 -28.66
C ARG A 22 -13.59 -13.59 -29.85
N ILE A 23 -14.88 -13.67 -30.17
CA ILE A 23 -15.44 -14.55 -31.21
C ILE A 23 -15.73 -13.74 -32.50
N GLY A 24 -15.69 -14.38 -33.67
CA GLY A 24 -16.04 -13.78 -34.97
C GLY A 24 -14.89 -13.77 -35.98
N VAL A 25 -15.16 -13.25 -37.18
CA VAL A 25 -14.24 -13.27 -38.33
C VAL A 25 -12.93 -12.52 -38.01
N PHE A 26 -11.81 -13.17 -38.29
CA PHE A 26 -10.48 -12.60 -38.12
C PHE A 26 -10.20 -11.61 -39.26
N THR A 27 -10.39 -10.32 -38.97
CA THR A 27 -10.14 -9.22 -39.91
C THR A 27 -8.95 -8.38 -39.44
N ARG A 28 -8.36 -7.60 -40.35
CA ARG A 28 -7.29 -6.66 -39.99
C ARG A 28 -7.71 -5.68 -38.90
N LYS A 29 -8.90 -5.09 -39.04
CA LYS A 29 -9.47 -4.20 -38.02
C LYS A 29 -9.55 -4.89 -36.65
N LYS A 30 -9.97 -6.15 -36.60
CA LYS A 30 -10.04 -6.90 -35.34
C LYS A 30 -8.65 -7.08 -34.72
N ILE A 31 -7.62 -7.33 -35.53
CA ILE A 31 -6.22 -7.38 -35.04
C ILE A 31 -5.82 -6.02 -34.48
N ASP A 32 -6.07 -4.94 -35.21
CA ASP A 32 -5.70 -3.58 -34.81
C ASP A 32 -6.39 -3.20 -33.48
N ASP A 33 -7.70 -3.47 -33.35
CA ASP A 33 -8.47 -3.20 -32.13
C ASP A 33 -7.91 -4.00 -30.92
N TRP A 34 -7.53 -5.27 -31.11
CA TRP A 34 -6.89 -6.10 -30.07
C TRP A 34 -5.49 -5.60 -29.71
N VAL A 35 -4.68 -5.22 -30.70
CA VAL A 35 -3.34 -4.67 -30.48
C VAL A 35 -3.43 -3.36 -29.69
N GLU A 36 -4.37 -2.48 -30.04
CA GLU A 36 -4.58 -1.21 -29.35
C GLU A 36 -5.02 -1.44 -27.89
N TYR A 37 -6.04 -2.28 -27.67
CA TYR A 37 -6.54 -2.62 -26.34
C TYR A 37 -5.43 -3.18 -25.42
N LEU A 38 -4.69 -4.18 -25.90
CA LEU A 38 -3.62 -4.79 -25.10
C LEU A 38 -2.48 -3.79 -24.85
N THR A 39 -2.09 -3.02 -25.88
CA THR A 39 -1.03 -2.02 -25.76
C THR A 39 -1.39 -0.96 -24.72
N GLN A 40 -2.61 -0.42 -24.75
CA GLN A 40 -3.05 0.60 -23.82
C GLN A 40 -3.18 0.03 -22.39
N GLY A 41 -3.69 -1.19 -22.25
CA GLY A 41 -3.76 -1.88 -20.96
C GLY A 41 -2.39 -2.09 -20.32
N PHE A 42 -1.40 -2.58 -21.07
CA PHE A 42 -0.06 -2.77 -20.52
C PHE A 42 0.65 -1.45 -20.20
N ARG A 43 0.45 -0.38 -20.99
CA ARG A 43 0.95 0.97 -20.65
C ARG A 43 0.32 1.51 -19.35
N ASN A 44 -0.97 1.26 -19.16
CA ASN A 44 -1.64 1.63 -17.91
C ASN A 44 -1.08 0.84 -16.71
N LEU A 45 -0.79 -0.44 -16.92
CA LEU A 45 -0.20 -1.31 -15.89
C LEU A 45 1.23 -0.87 -15.53
N GLU A 46 2.06 -0.50 -16.52
CA GLU A 46 3.38 0.10 -16.31
C GLU A 46 3.29 1.34 -15.43
N ARG A 47 2.35 2.24 -15.74
CA ARG A 47 2.11 3.45 -14.94
C ARG A 47 1.71 3.10 -13.50
N ILE A 48 0.76 2.19 -13.31
CA ILE A 48 0.30 1.76 -11.98
C ILE A 48 1.46 1.12 -11.19
N ASN A 49 2.24 0.24 -11.81
CA ASN A 49 3.40 -0.38 -11.18
C ASN A 49 4.41 0.68 -10.70
N ALA A 50 4.73 1.66 -11.54
CA ALA A 50 5.65 2.75 -11.19
C ALA A 50 5.08 3.70 -10.11
N GLU A 51 3.76 3.90 -10.06
CA GLU A 51 3.10 4.65 -9.00
C GLU A 51 3.17 3.91 -7.66
N ASN A 52 2.85 2.61 -7.66
CA ASN A 52 2.91 1.77 -6.46
C ASN A 52 4.35 1.66 -5.93
N GLU A 53 5.33 1.48 -6.81
CA GLU A 53 6.75 1.46 -6.44
C GLU A 53 7.17 2.75 -5.74
N ARG A 54 6.86 3.91 -6.34
CA ARG A 54 7.18 5.23 -5.73
C ARG A 54 6.48 5.42 -4.39
N LYS A 55 5.21 5.04 -4.28
CA LYS A 55 4.42 5.13 -3.05
C LYS A 55 5.04 4.28 -1.94
N ILE A 56 5.35 3.01 -2.22
CA ILE A 56 5.92 2.07 -1.25
C ILE A 56 7.34 2.47 -0.87
N ALA A 57 8.18 2.82 -1.84
CA ALA A 57 9.56 3.25 -1.58
C ALA A 57 9.59 4.52 -0.73
N GLY A 58 8.74 5.50 -1.05
CA GLY A 58 8.62 6.74 -0.26
C GLY A 58 8.18 6.47 1.19
N TYR A 59 7.20 5.60 1.38
CA TYR A 59 6.74 5.22 2.71
C TYR A 59 7.81 4.46 3.51
N ARG A 60 8.48 3.49 2.89
CA ARG A 60 9.58 2.75 3.52
C ARG A 60 10.74 3.67 3.92
N ASN A 61 11.14 4.61 3.06
CA ASN A 61 12.20 5.57 3.39
C ASN A 61 11.85 6.41 4.62
N ARG A 62 10.58 6.81 4.78
CA ARG A 62 10.12 7.54 5.97
C ARG A 62 10.23 6.70 7.23
N LEU A 63 9.89 5.42 7.17
CA LEU A 63 10.02 4.49 8.30
C LEU A 63 11.50 4.21 8.62
N GLU A 64 12.35 3.99 7.62
CA GLU A 64 13.78 3.71 7.81
C GLU A 64 14.55 4.92 8.39
N ALA A 65 14.03 6.14 8.23
CA ALA A 65 14.57 7.33 8.87
C ALA A 65 14.25 7.43 10.38
N LEU A 66 13.35 6.58 10.90
CA LEU A 66 12.96 6.56 12.30
C LEU A 66 13.73 5.45 13.03
N SER A 67 14.52 5.82 14.04
CA SER A 67 15.39 4.90 14.76
C SER A 67 14.65 3.91 15.67
N ASP A 68 13.40 4.21 16.02
CA ASP A 68 12.56 3.47 16.96
C ASP A 68 11.51 2.58 16.28
N VAL A 69 11.60 2.40 14.96
CA VAL A 69 10.79 1.41 14.26
C VAL A 69 11.26 0.02 14.64
N VAL A 70 10.36 -0.75 15.26
CA VAL A 70 10.55 -2.17 15.50
C VAL A 70 9.99 -2.93 14.29
N TRP A 71 10.88 -3.35 13.41
CA TRP A 71 10.54 -4.15 12.23
C TRP A 71 10.25 -5.61 12.61
N VAL A 72 9.26 -6.19 11.94
CA VAL A 72 8.88 -7.61 12.07
C VAL A 72 8.83 -8.23 10.68
N HIS A 73 9.04 -9.56 10.61
CA HIS A 73 9.14 -10.31 9.35
C HIS A 73 10.25 -9.73 8.44
N ASP A 74 10.18 -9.97 7.13
CA ASP A 74 11.06 -9.47 6.07
C ASP A 74 10.99 -7.93 5.87
N LYS A 75 10.80 -7.18 6.97
CA LYS A 75 10.54 -5.73 7.03
C LYS A 75 9.25 -5.33 6.31
N SER A 76 8.30 -6.26 6.17
CA SER A 76 6.96 -5.97 5.65
C SER A 76 6.01 -5.50 6.74
N HIS A 77 6.27 -5.78 8.01
CA HIS A 77 5.46 -5.34 9.14
C HIS A 77 6.31 -4.59 10.15
N GLY A 78 5.70 -3.75 10.99
CA GLY A 78 6.40 -3.16 12.11
C GLY A 78 5.53 -2.28 12.97
N GLN A 79 6.15 -1.76 14.03
CA GLN A 79 5.50 -0.86 14.98
C GLN A 79 6.43 0.22 15.51
N ILE A 80 5.83 1.30 15.99
CA ILE A 80 6.45 2.37 16.76
C ILE A 80 5.60 2.57 18.01
N ILE A 81 6.23 2.67 19.18
CA ILE A 81 5.53 2.97 20.43
C ILE A 81 6.08 4.28 21.00
N ARG A 82 5.24 5.30 21.12
CA ARG A 82 5.61 6.61 21.68
C ARG A 82 4.48 7.14 22.56
N ASN A 83 4.81 7.58 23.76
CA ASN A 83 3.87 8.27 24.66
C ASN A 83 2.51 7.57 24.76
N GLY A 84 2.50 6.24 24.93
CA GLY A 84 1.27 5.44 25.06
C GLY A 84 0.44 5.32 23.77
N LEU A 85 1.01 5.66 22.61
CA LEU A 85 0.47 5.35 21.30
C LEU A 85 1.29 4.24 20.65
N THR A 86 0.60 3.26 20.08
CA THR A 86 1.17 2.26 19.19
C THR A 86 0.75 2.58 17.77
N TYR A 87 1.72 2.84 16.91
CA TYR A 87 1.54 2.88 15.46
C TYR A 87 2.01 1.55 14.88
N THR A 88 1.15 0.87 14.13
CA THR A 88 1.47 -0.38 13.43
C THR A 88 1.26 -0.21 11.94
N PHE A 89 2.07 -0.90 11.14
CA PHE A 89 1.94 -0.85 9.69
C PHE A 89 2.22 -2.20 9.02
N ASP A 90 1.64 -2.37 7.83
CA ASP A 90 1.92 -3.46 6.91
C ASP A 90 2.24 -2.90 5.53
N ILE A 91 3.36 -3.29 4.95
CA ILE A 91 3.78 -2.98 3.59
C ILE A 91 3.51 -4.21 2.74
N ARG A 92 2.65 -4.05 1.74
CA ARG A 92 2.28 -5.08 0.79
C ARG A 92 2.88 -4.76 -0.59
N GLN A 93 2.63 -5.63 -1.54
CA GLN A 93 3.17 -5.52 -2.89
C GLN A 93 2.71 -4.26 -3.64
N THR A 94 1.47 -3.83 -3.43
CA THR A 94 0.84 -2.74 -4.21
C THR A 94 0.41 -1.56 -3.34
N ASP A 95 0.42 -1.71 -2.02
CA ASP A 95 0.04 -0.68 -1.06
C ASP A 95 0.67 -0.95 0.32
N TYR A 96 0.35 -0.10 1.30
CA TYR A 96 0.58 -0.30 2.71
C TYR A 96 -0.67 0.06 3.51
N SER A 97 -0.79 -0.45 4.73
CA SER A 97 -1.83 -0.06 5.69
C SER A 97 -1.21 0.44 6.98
N GLU A 98 -1.90 1.37 7.62
CA GLU A 98 -1.47 2.04 8.85
C GLU A 98 -2.58 1.95 9.88
N LYS A 99 -2.21 1.81 11.15
CA LYS A 99 -3.14 1.85 12.28
C LYS A 99 -2.48 2.52 13.48
N ILE A 100 -3.23 3.39 14.13
CA ILE A 100 -2.87 3.96 15.44
C ILE A 100 -3.83 3.39 16.47
N SER A 101 -3.28 2.93 17.59
CA SER A 101 -4.04 2.51 18.77
C SER A 101 -3.39 3.04 20.04
N LEU A 102 -4.14 3.05 21.14
CA LEU A 102 -3.54 3.23 22.46
C LEU A 102 -2.69 2.00 22.80
N ASP A 103 -1.59 2.22 23.51
CA ASP A 103 -0.81 1.16 24.13
C ASP A 103 -1.74 0.37 25.07
N TYR A 104 -1.67 -0.96 24.98
CA TYR A 104 -2.52 -1.85 25.77
C TYR A 104 -2.36 -1.68 27.29
N ARG A 105 -1.33 -0.96 27.75
CA ARG A 105 -1.10 -0.62 29.17
C ARG A 105 -1.88 0.61 29.62
N CYS A 106 -2.37 1.45 28.70
CA CYS A 106 -3.15 2.65 29.00
C CYS A 106 -4.64 2.26 29.22
N ARG A 107 -5.07 2.14 30.48
CA ARG A 107 -6.43 1.66 30.83
C ARG A 107 -7.13 2.44 31.93
N THR A 108 -6.46 3.41 32.55
CA THR A 108 -7.03 4.17 33.68
C THR A 108 -7.40 5.59 33.28
N LEU A 109 -8.19 6.25 34.13
CA LEU A 109 -8.47 7.69 34.00
C LEU A 109 -7.17 8.50 34.03
N ASP A 110 -6.22 8.15 34.91
CA ASP A 110 -4.93 8.83 34.98
C ASP A 110 -4.10 8.65 33.70
N ASP A 111 -4.13 7.45 33.10
CA ASP A 111 -3.48 7.21 31.81
C ASP A 111 -4.11 8.11 30.73
N PHE A 112 -5.45 8.23 30.69
CA PHE A 112 -6.16 9.12 29.76
C PHE A 112 -5.77 10.58 29.96
N LEU A 113 -5.78 11.08 31.20
CA LEU A 113 -5.41 12.46 31.52
C LEU A 113 -3.94 12.74 31.18
N ALA A 114 -3.04 11.81 31.46
CA ALA A 114 -1.62 11.95 31.13
C ALA A 114 -1.39 11.94 29.61
N LEU A 115 -2.13 11.11 28.86
CA LEU A 115 -2.10 11.10 27.40
C LEU A 115 -2.61 12.41 26.79
N SER A 116 -3.77 12.91 27.26
CA SER A 116 -4.36 14.15 26.75
C SER A 116 -3.48 15.37 27.00
N ASP A 117 -2.74 15.36 28.11
CA ASP A 117 -1.79 16.41 28.47
C ASP A 117 -0.39 16.24 27.85
N ASN A 118 -0.15 15.18 27.06
CA ASN A 118 1.17 14.81 26.55
C ASN A 118 2.25 14.63 27.66
N LYS A 119 1.81 14.13 28.82
CA LYS A 119 2.63 13.84 30.01
C LYS A 119 2.73 12.35 30.31
N PHE A 120 2.23 11.49 29.43
CA PHE A 120 2.27 10.04 29.63
C PHE A 120 3.71 9.54 29.71
N THR A 121 4.03 8.85 30.79
CA THR A 121 5.31 8.15 30.97
C THR A 121 5.05 6.65 30.89
N PRO A 122 5.71 5.91 29.98
CA PRO A 122 5.55 4.48 29.90
C PRO A 122 5.89 3.83 31.24
N LYS A 123 4.96 3.01 31.77
CA LYS A 123 5.24 2.18 32.93
C LYS A 123 6.33 1.15 32.54
N PRO A 124 7.29 0.85 33.44
CA PRO A 124 8.32 -0.16 33.19
C PRO A 124 7.73 -1.50 32.76
#